data_AF-A0A2D8EW13-F1
#
_entry.id   AF-A0A2D8EW13-F1
#
_cell.length_a   1.000
_cell.length_b   1.000
_cell.length_c   1.000
_cell.angle_alpha   90.00
_cell.angle_beta   90.00
_cell.angle_gamma   90.00
#
_symmetry.space_group_name_H-M   'P 1'
#
loop_
_entity.id
_entity.type
_entity.pdbx_description
1 polymer ?
#
loop_
_entity_poly.entity_id
_entity_poly.type
_entity_poly.pdbx_seq_one_letter_code
_entity_poly.pdbx_strand_id
1 'polypeptide(L)'
;MAINLNIKTNSKQVSAKFKKFGAVLPRIIDKGVKQAGFQLVDIIRTKTQKGIDFEDRRFAPYSEGYLKKLQRENKPTAVDLFYTGTMMGALTPSMVKKTGKHKITLAFSRKEEIDKAFFNQVTTDPQRKFFGFNTRTEKIINKSFEKFVKDELRKFKL
;
A
#
# COMPACT_ATOMS: atom_id res chain seq x y z
N MET A 1 57.70 -31.54 20.20
CA MET A 1 56.45 -31.47 20.99
C MET A 1 55.41 -30.70 20.18
N ALA A 2 54.29 -31.32 19.83
CA ALA A 2 53.19 -30.63 19.17
C ALA A 2 52.23 -30.09 20.24
N ILE A 3 52.05 -28.77 20.30
CA ILE A 3 51.11 -28.13 21.21
C ILE A 3 49.70 -28.32 20.63
N ASN A 4 48.86 -29.11 21.30
CA ASN A 4 47.48 -29.29 20.89
C ASN A 4 46.63 -28.12 21.43
N LEU A 5 46.34 -27.14 20.58
CA LEU A 5 45.53 -25.97 20.92
C LEU A 5 44.03 -26.30 20.76
N ASN A 6 43.36 -26.55 21.89
CA ASN A 6 41.93 -26.81 21.90
C ASN A 6 41.12 -25.49 21.90
N ILE A 7 40.95 -24.88 20.72
CA ILE A 7 40.21 -23.63 20.55
C ILE A 7 38.70 -23.91 20.56
N LYS A 8 38.01 -23.50 21.62
CA LYS A 8 36.53 -23.50 21.65
C LYS A 8 36.02 -22.37 20.77
N THR A 9 35.44 -22.72 19.63
CA THR A 9 34.84 -21.76 18.69
C THR A 9 33.36 -22.03 18.46
N ASN A 10 32.57 -20.96 18.33
CA ASN A 10 31.18 -21.00 17.91
C ASN A 10 31.00 -20.73 16.40
N SER A 11 32.07 -20.73 15.61
CA SER A 11 32.06 -20.37 14.18
C SER A 11 30.99 -21.14 13.37
N LYS A 12 30.82 -22.44 13.64
CA LYS A 12 29.77 -23.26 13.02
C LYS A 12 28.36 -22.78 13.38
N GLN A 13 28.13 -22.40 14.63
CA GLN A 13 26.84 -21.88 15.09
C GLN A 13 26.54 -20.51 14.46
N VAL A 14 27.53 -19.63 14.41
CA VAL A 14 27.42 -18.30 13.78
C VAL A 14 27.12 -18.43 12.29
N SER A 15 27.88 -19.28 11.56
CA SER A 15 27.65 -19.55 10.14
C SER A 15 26.23 -20.08 9.86
N ALA A 16 25.75 -21.02 10.69
CA ALA A 16 24.39 -21.54 10.58
C ALA A 16 23.32 -20.45 10.78
N LYS A 17 23.52 -19.53 11.75
CA LYS A 17 22.63 -18.39 11.99
C LYS A 17 22.61 -17.43 10.80
N PHE A 18 23.76 -17.09 10.23
CA PHE A 18 23.84 -16.22 9.04
C PHE A 18 23.15 -16.85 7.82
N LYS A 19 23.35 -18.15 7.57
CA LYS A 19 22.67 -18.86 6.49
C LYS A 19 21.15 -18.82 6.67
N LYS A 20 20.67 -19.01 7.91
CA LYS A 20 19.24 -18.91 8.24
C LYS A 20 18.71 -17.49 8.04
N PHE A 21 19.44 -16.46 8.47
CA PHE A 21 19.08 -15.07 8.25
C PHE A 21 18.93 -14.75 6.75
N GLY A 22 19.91 -15.13 5.92
CA GLY A 22 19.88 -14.91 4.47
C GLY A 22 18.70 -15.59 3.77
N ALA A 23 18.30 -16.78 4.24
CA ALA A 23 17.13 -17.49 3.71
C ALA A 23 15.79 -16.86 4.12
N VAL A 24 15.71 -16.31 5.33
CA VAL A 24 14.45 -15.80 5.91
C VAL A 24 14.20 -14.34 5.54
N LEU A 25 15.25 -13.52 5.41
CA LEU A 25 15.12 -12.09 5.16
C LEU A 25 14.27 -11.77 3.91
N PRO A 26 14.49 -12.37 2.72
CA PRO A 26 13.67 -12.08 1.54
C PRO A 26 12.18 -12.36 1.77
N ARG A 27 11.86 -13.42 2.51
CA ARG A 27 10.48 -13.79 2.84
C ARG A 27 9.82 -12.79 3.78
N ILE A 28 10.58 -12.27 4.76
CA ILE A 28 10.10 -11.20 5.65
C ILE A 28 9.85 -9.93 4.84
N ILE A 29 10.80 -9.53 3.99
CA ILE A 29 10.65 -8.34 3.14
C ILE A 29 9.41 -8.47 2.25
N ASP A 30 9.21 -9.62 1.60
CA ASP A 30 8.03 -9.86 0.75
C ASP A 30 6.71 -9.73 1.54
N LYS A 31 6.65 -10.25 2.77
CA LYS A 31 5.47 -10.06 3.64
C LYS A 31 5.28 -8.58 4.00
N GLY A 32 6.36 -7.88 4.35
CA GLY A 32 6.33 -6.47 4.71
C GLY A 32 5.84 -5.59 3.56
N VAL A 33 6.34 -5.84 2.34
CA VAL A 33 5.91 -5.11 1.14
C VAL A 33 4.42 -5.39 0.86
N LYS A 34 3.95 -6.63 1.04
CA LYS A 34 2.52 -6.95 0.90
C LYS A 34 1.67 -6.21 1.94
N GLN A 35 2.10 -6.15 3.19
CA GLN A 35 1.43 -5.38 4.24
C GLN A 35 1.39 -3.88 3.93
N ALA A 36 2.49 -3.32 3.41
CA ALA A 36 2.54 -1.94 2.95
C ALA A 36 1.51 -1.66 1.85
N GLY A 37 1.29 -2.61 0.94
CA GLY A 37 0.24 -2.52 -0.08
C GLY A 37 -1.17 -2.47 0.48
N PHE A 38 -1.48 -3.31 1.47
CA PHE A 38 -2.77 -3.27 2.14
C PHE A 38 -2.98 -1.93 2.85
N GLN A 39 -1.98 -1.44 3.56
CA GLN A 39 -2.03 -0.15 4.22
C GLN A 39 -2.25 0.99 3.22
N LEU A 40 -1.60 0.96 2.05
CA LEU A 40 -1.81 1.96 1.01
C LEU A 40 -3.25 1.94 0.46
N VAL A 41 -3.83 0.76 0.24
CA VAL A 41 -5.24 0.62 -0.16
C VAL A 41 -6.16 1.27 0.87
N ASP A 42 -5.95 1.00 2.15
CA ASP A 42 -6.78 1.57 3.22
C ASP A 42 -6.65 3.10 3.31
N ILE A 43 -5.43 3.62 3.09
CA ILE A 43 -5.20 5.07 3.05
C ILE A 43 -5.93 5.71 1.86
N ILE A 44 -5.82 5.13 0.66
CA ILE A 44 -6.53 5.64 -0.53
C ILE A 44 -8.04 5.66 -0.28
N ARG A 45 -8.61 4.57 0.27
CA ARG A 45 -10.04 4.49 0.61
C ARG A 45 -10.44 5.55 1.63
N THR A 46 -9.64 5.76 2.67
CA THR A 46 -9.92 6.75 3.71
C THR A 46 -9.87 8.17 3.17
N LYS A 47 -8.88 8.48 2.34
CA LYS A 47 -8.71 9.81 1.74
C LYS A 47 -9.86 10.14 0.78
N THR A 48 -10.19 9.21 -0.09
CA THR A 48 -11.27 9.38 -1.07
C THR A 48 -12.66 9.50 -0.45
N GLN A 49 -12.96 8.74 0.61
CA GLN A 49 -14.19 8.92 1.40
C GLN A 49 -14.30 10.31 2.01
N LYS A 50 -13.17 10.94 2.35
CA LYS A 50 -13.11 12.33 2.84
C LYS A 50 -13.11 13.36 1.70
N GLY A 51 -13.21 12.92 0.45
CA GLY A 51 -13.14 13.77 -0.73
C GLY A 51 -11.78 14.45 -0.91
N ILE A 52 -10.68 13.80 -0.48
CA ILE A 52 -9.32 14.32 -0.62
C ILE A 52 -8.46 13.44 -1.54
N ASP A 53 -7.57 14.09 -2.27
CA ASP A 53 -6.61 13.53 -3.21
C ASP A 53 -5.39 12.93 -2.47
N PHE A 54 -4.48 12.29 -3.21
CA PHE A 54 -3.30 11.68 -2.58
C PHE A 54 -2.34 12.70 -1.96
N GLU A 55 -2.40 13.96 -2.39
CA GLU A 55 -1.64 15.11 -1.90
C GLU A 55 -2.33 15.84 -0.72
N ASP A 56 -3.37 15.25 -0.12
CA ASP A 56 -4.13 15.83 0.99
C ASP A 56 -4.92 17.10 0.63
N ARG A 57 -5.20 17.33 -0.66
CA ARG A 57 -6.05 18.43 -1.15
C ARG A 57 -7.47 17.94 -1.40
N ARG A 58 -8.47 18.80 -1.20
CA ARG A 58 -9.86 18.47 -1.54
C ARG A 58 -10.00 18.25 -3.05
N PHE A 59 -10.83 17.28 -3.45
CA PHE A 59 -11.20 17.14 -4.84
C PHE A 59 -11.91 18.38 -5.33
N ALA A 60 -11.64 18.72 -6.58
CA ALA A 60 -12.36 19.78 -7.24
C ALA A 60 -13.86 19.40 -7.36
N PRO A 61 -14.76 20.36 -7.08
CA PRO A 61 -16.20 20.12 -7.04
C PRO A 61 -16.72 19.66 -8.40
N TYR A 62 -17.95 19.15 -8.41
CA TYR A 62 -18.66 18.93 -9.66
C TYR A 62 -19.02 20.26 -10.33
N SER A 63 -19.28 20.22 -11.64
CA SER A 63 -19.79 21.39 -12.37
C SER A 63 -21.14 21.84 -11.79
N GLU A 64 -21.43 23.14 -11.87
CA GLU A 64 -22.65 23.71 -11.30
C GLU A 64 -23.93 23.04 -11.80
N GLY A 65 -23.98 22.70 -13.10
CA GLY A 65 -25.12 22.00 -13.69
C GLY A 65 -25.34 20.62 -13.07
N TYR A 66 -24.26 19.88 -12.82
CA TYR A 66 -24.36 18.57 -12.16
C TYR A 66 -24.70 18.69 -10.67
N LEU A 67 -24.17 19.70 -9.98
CA LEU A 67 -24.55 19.99 -8.59
C LEU A 67 -26.04 20.30 -8.45
N LYS A 68 -26.60 21.13 -9.34
CA LYS A 68 -28.04 21.43 -9.36
C LYS A 68 -28.88 20.17 -9.58
N LYS A 69 -28.42 19.26 -10.44
CA LYS A 69 -29.06 17.95 -10.66
C LYS A 69 -29.01 17.09 -9.40
N LEU A 70 -27.85 16.97 -8.75
CA LEU A 70 -27.69 16.21 -7.51
C LEU A 70 -28.57 16.76 -6.39
N GLN A 71 -28.63 18.08 -6.24
CA GLN A 71 -29.51 18.74 -5.26
C GLN A 71 -30.99 18.44 -5.53
N ARG A 72 -31.42 18.50 -6.79
CA ARG A 72 -32.80 18.13 -7.18
C ARG A 72 -33.11 16.66 -6.89
N GLU A 73 -32.13 15.78 -7.03
CA GLU A 73 -32.25 14.34 -6.76
C GLU A 73 -32.01 13.99 -5.27
N ASN A 74 -31.83 14.96 -4.37
CA ASN A 74 -31.46 14.77 -2.96
C ASN A 74 -30.22 13.87 -2.76
N LYS A 75 -29.24 13.97 -3.66
CA LYS A 75 -27.98 13.22 -3.61
C LYS A 75 -26.86 14.04 -2.97
N PRO A 76 -25.88 13.40 -2.30
CA PRO A 76 -24.67 14.06 -1.81
C PRO A 76 -23.97 14.87 -2.90
N THR A 77 -23.63 16.11 -2.57
CA THR A 77 -22.95 17.07 -3.46
C THR A 77 -21.42 17.01 -3.33
N ALA A 78 -20.93 16.41 -2.24
CA ALA A 78 -19.51 16.16 -2.05
C ALA A 78 -19.02 15.12 -3.05
N VAL A 79 -17.85 15.36 -3.61
CA VAL A 79 -17.23 14.45 -4.57
C VAL A 79 -16.71 13.23 -3.82
N ASP A 80 -17.40 12.10 -3.99
CA ASP A 80 -16.97 10.79 -3.54
C ASP A 80 -16.76 9.88 -4.75
N LEU A 81 -15.50 9.51 -5.00
CA LEU A 81 -15.13 8.60 -6.09
C LEU A 81 -15.66 7.17 -5.87
N PHE A 82 -16.12 6.88 -4.66
CA PHE A 82 -16.68 5.61 -4.25
C PHE A 82 -18.18 5.69 -3.94
N TYR A 83 -18.87 6.73 -4.39
CA TYR A 83 -20.29 7.01 -4.11
C TYR A 83 -21.23 5.81 -4.31
N THR A 84 -21.06 5.04 -5.39
CA THR A 84 -21.87 3.85 -5.69
C THR A 84 -21.41 2.58 -4.98
N GLY A 85 -20.30 2.65 -4.22
CA GLY A 85 -19.64 1.51 -3.59
C GLY A 85 -18.93 0.55 -4.57
N THR A 86 -19.17 0.68 -5.88
CA THR A 86 -18.66 -0.29 -6.87
C THR A 86 -17.14 -0.19 -7.02
N MET A 87 -16.59 1.02 -7.13
CA MET A 87 -15.13 1.19 -7.11
C MET A 87 -14.52 0.66 -5.80
N MET A 88 -15.23 0.76 -4.66
CA MET A 88 -14.70 0.38 -3.34
C MET A 88 -14.66 -1.14 -3.22
N GLY A 89 -15.73 -1.80 -3.67
CA GLY A 89 -15.79 -3.26 -3.78
C GLY A 89 -14.84 -3.83 -4.83
N ALA A 90 -14.29 -3.01 -5.74
CA ALA A 90 -13.26 -3.44 -6.70
C ALA A 90 -11.82 -3.16 -6.24
N LEU A 91 -11.64 -2.36 -5.18
CA LEU A 91 -10.34 -2.09 -4.55
C LEU A 91 -10.15 -2.99 -3.34
N THR A 92 -10.16 -4.30 -3.58
CA THR A 92 -10.05 -5.34 -2.55
C THR A 92 -8.59 -5.65 -2.22
N PRO A 93 -8.30 -6.17 -1.01
CA PRO A 93 -6.96 -6.65 -0.66
C PRO A 93 -6.41 -7.70 -1.65
N SER A 94 -7.26 -8.52 -2.28
CA SER A 94 -6.86 -9.46 -3.32
C SER A 94 -6.16 -8.81 -4.53
N MET A 95 -6.26 -7.49 -4.67
CA MET A 95 -5.59 -6.74 -5.73
C MET A 95 -4.16 -6.32 -5.43
N VAL A 96 -3.69 -6.49 -4.19
CA VAL A 96 -2.28 -6.32 -3.85
C VAL A 96 -1.51 -7.52 -4.37
N LYS A 97 -1.06 -7.44 -5.62
CA LYS A 97 -0.32 -8.51 -6.29
C LYS A 97 1.18 -8.24 -6.20
N LYS A 98 1.95 -9.27 -5.85
CA LYS A 98 3.40 -9.22 -6.00
C LYS A 98 3.74 -9.28 -7.49
N THR A 99 4.35 -8.23 -8.01
CA THR A 99 4.67 -8.09 -9.44
C THR A 99 6.16 -8.08 -9.72
N GLY A 100 7.00 -8.17 -8.69
CA GLY A 100 8.45 -8.31 -8.83
C GLY A 100 9.16 -8.54 -7.50
N LYS A 101 10.50 -8.55 -7.53
CA LYS A 101 11.33 -8.63 -6.32
C LYS A 101 11.07 -7.39 -5.46
N HIS A 102 10.44 -7.62 -4.30
CA HIS A 102 10.06 -6.58 -3.34
C HIS A 102 9.16 -5.48 -3.95
N LYS A 103 8.35 -5.85 -4.94
CA LYS A 103 7.41 -4.95 -5.62
C LYS A 103 6.00 -5.51 -5.55
N ILE A 104 5.06 -4.60 -5.33
CA ILE A 104 3.62 -4.87 -5.41
C ILE A 104 2.98 -3.91 -6.41
N THR A 105 1.93 -4.39 -7.05
CA THR A 105 1.05 -3.56 -7.85
C THR A 105 -0.31 -3.55 -7.21
N LEU A 106 -0.90 -2.35 -7.18
CA LEU A 106 -2.28 -2.10 -6.80
C LEU A 106 -3.05 -1.81 -8.08
N ALA A 107 -4.20 -2.46 -8.26
CA ALA A 107 -5.10 -2.22 -9.39
C ALA A 107 -6.55 -2.49 -8.96
N PHE A 108 -7.53 -2.05 -9.75
CA PHE A 108 -8.91 -2.49 -9.55
C PHE A 108 -9.11 -3.89 -10.12
N SER A 109 -10.03 -4.65 -9.54
CA SER A 109 -10.34 -6.02 -9.99
C SER A 109 -11.14 -6.08 -11.30
N ARG A 110 -11.86 -5.01 -11.63
CA ARG A 110 -12.82 -4.95 -12.75
C ARG A 110 -12.44 -3.85 -13.74
N LYS A 111 -12.55 -4.12 -15.04
CA LYS A 111 -12.12 -3.20 -16.10
C LYS A 111 -12.89 -1.89 -16.08
N GLU A 112 -14.19 -1.93 -15.81
CA GLU A 112 -15.03 -0.73 -15.74
C GLU A 112 -14.53 0.24 -14.66
N GLU A 113 -14.05 -0.29 -13.53
CA GLU A 113 -13.53 0.54 -12.43
C GLU A 113 -12.11 1.02 -12.72
N ILE A 114 -11.30 0.27 -13.47
CA ILE A 114 -10.01 0.75 -14.02
C ILE A 114 -10.25 1.94 -14.95
N ASP A 115 -11.21 1.83 -15.86
CA ASP A 115 -11.50 2.88 -16.84
C ASP A 115 -12.05 4.14 -16.16
N LYS A 116 -12.94 3.98 -15.16
CA LYS A 116 -13.39 5.10 -14.32
C LYS A 116 -12.25 5.73 -13.52
N ALA A 117 -11.35 4.92 -12.97
CA ALA A 117 -10.19 5.42 -12.24
C ALA A 117 -9.30 6.25 -13.15
N PHE A 118 -9.00 5.74 -14.34
CA PHE A 118 -8.22 6.44 -15.37
C PHE A 118 -8.88 7.76 -15.75
N PHE A 119 -10.19 7.76 -16.02
CA PHE A 119 -10.93 8.95 -16.41
C PHE A 119 -10.88 10.03 -15.33
N ASN A 120 -11.15 9.67 -14.07
CA ASN A 120 -11.09 10.60 -12.94
C ASN A 120 -9.68 11.11 -12.64
N GLN A 121 -8.66 10.30 -12.90
CA GLN A 121 -7.29 10.63 -12.55
C GLN A 121 -6.53 11.41 -13.63
N VAL A 122 -6.80 11.12 -14.90
CA VAL A 122 -5.99 11.59 -16.04
C VAL A 122 -6.81 12.43 -17.00
N THR A 123 -8.01 11.99 -17.37
CA THR A 123 -8.75 12.55 -18.51
C THR A 123 -9.63 13.75 -18.15
N THR A 124 -10.11 13.82 -16.91
CA THR A 124 -11.00 14.91 -16.47
C THR A 124 -10.26 16.22 -16.24
N ASP A 125 -10.92 17.34 -16.54
CA ASP A 125 -10.53 18.68 -16.10
C ASP A 125 -11.67 19.28 -15.26
N PRO A 126 -11.48 19.50 -13.95
CA PRO A 126 -10.28 19.27 -13.15
C PRO A 126 -10.03 17.80 -12.79
N GLN A 127 -8.75 17.39 -12.79
CA GLN A 127 -8.31 16.04 -12.42
C GLN A 127 -8.53 15.75 -10.93
N ARG A 128 -8.99 14.53 -10.62
CA ARG A 128 -9.20 14.04 -9.25
C ARG A 128 -8.18 12.93 -8.96
N LYS A 129 -6.96 13.30 -8.61
CA LYS A 129 -5.85 12.36 -8.46
C LYS A 129 -5.89 11.60 -7.13
N PHE A 130 -6.57 10.46 -7.11
CA PHE A 130 -6.75 9.69 -5.88
C PHE A 130 -5.81 8.48 -5.75
N PHE A 131 -5.34 7.94 -6.86
CA PHE A 131 -4.42 6.81 -6.87
C PHE A 131 -2.98 7.33 -6.77
N GLY A 132 -2.31 7.06 -5.66
CA GLY A 132 -0.97 7.54 -5.41
C GLY A 132 -0.72 7.71 -3.92
N PHE A 133 0.45 8.24 -3.59
CA PHE A 133 0.83 8.59 -2.24
C PHE A 133 1.83 9.73 -2.27
N ASN A 134 1.77 10.58 -1.25
CA ASN A 134 2.76 11.62 -1.01
C ASN A 134 3.83 11.16 -0.01
N THR A 135 4.87 11.97 0.18
CA THR A 135 5.97 11.67 1.11
C THR A 135 5.50 11.44 2.55
N ARG A 136 4.40 12.08 2.97
CA ARG A 136 3.80 11.85 4.30
C ARG A 136 3.26 10.43 4.43
N THR A 137 2.52 9.98 3.42
CA THR A 137 1.97 8.63 3.33
C THR A 137 3.09 7.59 3.25
N GLU A 138 4.12 7.86 2.44
CA GLU A 138 5.32 7.04 2.34
C GLU A 138 6.00 6.85 3.71
N LYS A 139 6.22 7.94 4.46
CA LYS A 139 6.81 7.89 5.81
C LYS A 139 5.98 7.04 6.77
N ILE A 140 4.65 7.13 6.70
CA ILE A 140 3.75 6.32 7.55
C ILE A 140 3.89 4.83 7.20
N ILE A 141 3.88 4.49 5.91
CA ILE A 141 4.02 3.11 5.44
C ILE A 141 5.41 2.57 5.79
N ASN A 142 6.47 3.37 5.60
CA ASN A 142 7.84 2.95 5.90
C ASN A 142 8.03 2.64 7.39
N LYS A 143 7.47 3.46 8.29
CA LYS A 143 7.48 3.18 9.74
C LYS A 143 6.79 1.86 10.08
N SER A 144 5.63 1.59 9.47
CA SER A 144 4.93 0.31 9.65
C SER A 144 5.75 -0.86 9.12
N PHE A 145 6.38 -0.70 7.96
CA PHE A 145 7.23 -1.71 7.32
C PHE A 145 8.46 -2.03 8.18
N GLU A 146 9.22 -1.02 8.62
CA GLU A 146 10.40 -1.20 9.47
C GLU A 146 10.04 -1.90 10.78
N LYS A 147 8.93 -1.50 11.41
CA LYS A 147 8.42 -2.15 12.63
C LYS A 147 8.12 -3.62 12.37
N PHE A 148 7.40 -3.93 11.28
CA PHE A 148 7.08 -5.31 10.91
C PHE A 148 8.34 -6.15 10.69
N VAL A 149 9.31 -5.64 9.91
CA VAL A 149 10.56 -6.37 9.63
C VAL A 149 11.33 -6.62 10.92
N LYS A 150 11.44 -5.61 11.79
CA LYS A 150 12.12 -5.74 13.09
C LYS A 150 11.46 -6.79 13.98
N ASP A 151 10.13 -6.79 14.05
CA ASP A 151 9.38 -7.72 14.89
C ASP A 151 9.44 -9.15 14.33
N GLU A 152 9.40 -9.34 13.01
CA GLU A 152 9.61 -10.66 12.41
C GLU A 152 11.03 -11.17 12.68
N LEU A 153 12.06 -10.33 12.52
CA LEU A 153 13.46 -10.73 12.77
C LEU A 153 13.69 -11.15 14.24
N ARG A 154 13.09 -10.46 15.20
CA ARG A 154 13.15 -10.81 16.64
C ARG A 154 12.63 -12.21 16.92
N LYS A 155 11.59 -12.68 16.21
CA LYS A 155 11.01 -14.02 16.41
C LYS A 155 12.00 -15.14 16.10
N PHE A 156 12.98 -14.90 15.23
CA PHE A 156 13.91 -15.94 14.81
C PHE A 156 15.05 -16.18 15.80
N LYS A 157 15.15 -15.40 16.90
CA LYS A 157 16.24 -15.47 17.90
C LYS A 157 17.62 -15.63 17.23
N LEU A 158 17.80 -14.92 16.11
CA LEU A 158 19.03 -14.94 15.32
C LEU A 158 20.16 -14.34 16.15
#